data_AF-A0A938NIW5-F1
#
_entry.id   AF-A0A938NIW5-F1
#
_cell.length_a   1.000
_cell.length_b   1.000
_cell.length_c   1.000
_cell.angle_alpha   90.00
_cell.angle_beta   90.00
_cell.angle_gamma   90.00
#
_symmetry.space_group_name_H-M   'P 1'
#
loop_
_entity.id
_entity.type
_entity.pdbx_description
1 polymer ?
#
loop_
_entity_poly.entity_id
_entity_poly.type
_entity_poly.pdbx_seq_one_letter_code
_entity_poly.pdbx_strand_id
1 'polypeptide(L)' 'MSDKDIDYSDIPELKKDFFKSATLVLPEPKATVTMRVDRKVLEWFKAQGPGYQTRINALLRAYMEAHK' A
#
# COMPACT_ATOMS: atom_id res chain seq x y z
N MET A 1 33.21 11.75 12.22
CA MET A 1 32.61 11.88 10.88
C MET A 1 31.62 13.01 10.95
N SER A 2 31.70 13.95 10.03
CA SER A 2 30.78 15.08 9.90
C SER A 2 29.86 14.85 8.71
N ASP A 3 28.69 15.48 8.69
CA ASP A 3 27.74 15.37 7.56
C ASP A 3 28.36 15.77 6.21
N LYS A 4 29.45 16.54 6.22
CA LYS A 4 30.22 16.94 5.03
C LYS A 4 31.00 15.80 4.38
N ASP A 5 31.17 14.69 5.10
CA ASP A 5 31.92 13.51 4.63
C ASP A 5 31.00 12.47 3.94
N ILE A 6 29.69 12.74 3.85
CA ILE A 6 28.70 11.84 3.23
C ILE A 6 28.64 12.10 1.72
N ASP A 7 28.89 11.06 0.93
CA ASP A 7 28.74 11.07 -0.53
C ASP A 7 27.27 10.81 -0.92
N TYR A 8 26.70 11.69 -1.73
CA TYR A 8 25.33 11.62 -2.25
C TYR A 8 25.29 11.51 -3.79
N SER A 9 26.42 11.18 -4.42
CA SER A 9 26.53 11.12 -5.88
C SER A 9 25.59 10.09 -6.54
N ASP A 10 25.19 9.06 -5.80
CA ASP A 10 24.25 8.02 -6.19
C ASP A 10 22.77 8.37 -5.91
N ILE A 11 22.51 9.33 -5.03
CA ILE A 11 21.16 9.74 -4.59
C ILE A 11 21.02 11.26 -4.74
N PRO A 12 20.84 11.76 -5.99
CA PRO A 12 20.65 13.18 -6.22
C PRO A 12 19.36 13.69 -5.56
N GLU A 13 19.37 14.94 -5.09
CA GLU A 13 18.21 15.56 -4.45
C GLU A 13 17.00 15.63 -5.41
N LEU A 14 15.81 15.33 -4.89
CA LEU A 14 14.57 15.47 -5.64
C LEU A 14 14.28 16.95 -5.91
N LYS A 15 14.34 17.34 -7.19
CA LYS A 15 14.07 18.71 -7.63
C LYS A 15 12.58 19.05 -7.53
N LYS A 16 12.28 20.36 -7.42
CA LYS A 16 10.90 20.88 -7.38
C LYS A 16 10.04 20.40 -8.55
N ASP A 17 10.64 20.13 -9.72
CA ASP A 17 9.95 19.60 -10.90
C ASP A 17 9.32 18.23 -10.67
N PHE A 18 9.93 17.38 -9.83
CA PHE A 18 9.37 16.08 -9.46
C PHE A 18 8.03 16.24 -8.72
N PHE A 19 7.92 17.25 -7.87
CA PHE A 19 6.72 17.49 -7.06
C PHE A 19 5.61 18.23 -7.81
N LYS A 20 5.86 18.78 -9.01
CA LYS A 20 4.82 19.48 -9.79
C LYS A 20 3.67 18.57 -10.22
N SER A 21 3.97 17.29 -10.46
CA SER A 21 2.97 16.27 -10.84
C SER A 21 2.68 15.28 -9.72
N ALA A 22 3.32 15.44 -8.54
CA ALA A 22 3.12 14.53 -7.43
C ALA A 22 1.73 14.74 -6.83
N THR A 23 0.97 13.66 -6.70
CA THR A 23 -0.30 13.68 -5.98
C THR A 23 -0.05 13.35 -4.52
N LEU A 24 -0.46 14.25 -3.61
CA LEU A 24 -0.44 13.98 -2.19
C LEU A 24 -1.49 12.92 -1.86
N VAL A 25 -1.06 11.73 -1.46
CA VAL A 25 -1.95 10.66 -1.00
C VAL A 25 -1.85 10.59 0.51
N LEU A 26 -2.88 11.10 1.20
CA LEU A 26 -3.00 10.90 2.64
C LEU A 26 -3.51 9.48 2.90
N PRO A 27 -2.87 8.70 3.80
CA PRO A 27 -3.37 7.38 4.15
C PRO A 27 -4.70 7.53 4.88
N GLU A 28 -5.79 7.09 4.25
CA GLU A 28 -7.08 7.01 4.93
C GLU A 28 -7.06 5.89 5.98
N PRO A 29 -7.59 6.15 7.20
CA PRO A 29 -7.69 5.12 8.21
C PRO A 29 -8.60 3.99 7.73
N LYS A 30 -8.12 2.76 7.84
CA LYS A 30 -8.93 1.58 7.53
C LYS A 30 -9.99 1.40 8.61
N ALA A 31 -11.24 1.19 8.21
CA ALA A 31 -12.30 0.79 9.12
C ALA A 31 -12.13 -0.69 9.52
N THR A 32 -12.25 -0.98 10.81
CA THR A 32 -12.32 -2.37 11.30
C THR A 32 -13.76 -2.85 11.18
N VAL A 33 -13.97 -3.94 10.44
CA VAL A 33 -15.28 -4.57 10.28
C VAL A 33 -15.19 -6.03 10.69
N THR A 34 -16.16 -6.49 11.47
CA THR A 34 -16.37 -7.91 11.76
C THR A 34 -17.40 -8.46 10.78
N MET A 35 -16.97 -9.34 9.87
CA MET A 35 -17.86 -9.99 8.90
C MET A 35 -17.63 -11.50 8.87
N ARG A 36 -18.67 -12.24 8.46
CA ARG A 36 -18.56 -13.68 8.21
C ARG A 36 -18.15 -13.90 6.76
N VAL A 37 -17.20 -14.80 6.55
CA VAL A 37 -16.71 -15.20 5.22
C VAL A 37 -16.73 -16.72 5.16
N ASP A 38 -17.01 -17.28 3.99
CA ASP A 38 -16.96 -18.72 3.79
C ASP A 38 -15.61 -19.31 4.19
N ARG A 39 -15.66 -20.45 4.88
CA ARG A 39 -14.46 -21.12 5.40
C ARG A 39 -13.45 -21.44 4.29
N LYS A 40 -13.93 -21.98 3.17
CA LYS A 40 -13.07 -22.33 2.01
C LYS A 40 -12.37 -21.11 1.42
N VAL A 41 -13.07 -19.98 1.35
CA VAL A 41 -12.50 -18.72 0.85
C VAL A 41 -11.41 -18.21 1.80
N LEU A 42 -11.68 -18.22 3.10
CA LEU A 42 -10.69 -17.81 4.10
C LEU A 42 -9.45 -18.72 4.09
N GLU A 43 -9.64 -20.04 4.00
CA GLU A 43 -8.55 -21.01 3.91
C GLU A 43 -7.69 -20.80 2.66
N TRP A 44 -8.32 -20.54 1.50
CA TRP A 44 -7.61 -20.25 0.25
C TRP A 44 -6.72 -18.99 0.35
N PHE A 45 -7.22 -17.92 0.97
CA PHE A 45 -6.43 -16.70 1.20
C PHE A 45 -5.29 -16.92 2.19
N LYS A 46 -5.53 -17.68 3.27
CA LYS A 46 -4.49 -18.03 4.26
C LYS A 46 -3.38 -18.90 3.66
N ALA A 47 -3.71 -19.80 2.75
CA ALA A 47 -2.75 -20.70 2.10
C ALA A 47 -1.68 -19.94 1.27
N GLN A 48 -1.98 -18.71 0.84
CA GLN A 48 -1.03 -17.85 0.11
C GLN A 48 0.00 -17.14 1.02
N GLY A 49 0.01 -17.46 2.32
CA GLY A 49 0.98 -16.95 3.28
C GLY A 49 0.58 -15.61 3.92
N PRO A 50 1.56 -14.91 4.54
CA PRO A 50 1.30 -13.69 5.30
C PRO A 50 0.68 -12.59 4.43
N GLY A 51 -0.13 -11.72 5.06
CA GLY A 51 -0.81 -10.63 4.35
C GLY A 51 -2.14 -11.00 3.69
N TYR A 52 -2.72 -12.17 4.02
CA TYR A 52 -4.02 -12.59 3.47
C TYR A 52 -5.14 -11.55 3.67
N GLN A 53 -5.17 -10.82 4.79
CA GLN A 53 -6.12 -9.73 5.03
C GLN A 53 -5.92 -8.56 4.06
N THR A 54 -4.67 -8.21 3.76
CA THR A 54 -4.34 -7.18 2.77
C THR A 54 -4.81 -7.58 1.37
N ARG A 55 -4.67 -8.86 1.01
CA ARG A 55 -5.17 -9.39 -0.27
C ARG A 55 -6.69 -9.37 -0.35
N ILE A 56 -7.39 -9.73 0.73
CA ILE A 56 -8.86 -9.62 0.82
C ILE A 56 -9.27 -8.16 0.59
N ASN A 57 -8.64 -7.21 1.28
CA ASN A 57 -8.94 -5.79 1.10
C ASN A 57 -8.65 -5.29 -0.32
N ALA A 58 -7.57 -5.76 -0.95
CA ALA A 58 -7.25 -5.41 -2.34
C ALA A 58 -8.31 -5.92 -3.32
N LEU A 59 -8.81 -7.15 -3.12
CA LEU A 59 -9.90 -7.70 -3.93
C LEU A 59 -11.19 -6.90 -3.78
N LEU A 60 -11.57 -6.55 -2.55
CA LEU A 60 -12.75 -5.72 -2.28
C LEU A 60 -12.63 -4.34 -2.93
N ARG A 61 -11.44 -3.72 -2.89
CA ARG A 61 -11.17 -2.45 -3.56
C ARG A 61 -11.28 -2.57 -5.08
N ALA A 62 -10.66 -3.59 -5.69
CA ALA A 62 -10.75 -3.80 -7.13
C ALA A 62 -12.19 -4.03 -7.59
N TYR A 63 -12.99 -4.78 -6.82
CA TYR A 63 -14.41 -4.97 -7.09
C TYR A 63 -15.18 -3.65 -7.01
N MET A 64 -14.94 -2.84 -5.97
CA MET A 64 -15.55 -1.52 -5.80
C MET A 64 -15.22 -0.60 -6.97
N GLU A 65 -13.96 -0.52 -7.38
CA GLU A 65 -13.50 0.33 -8.50
C GLU A 65 -14.09 -0.11 -9.84
N ALA A 66 -14.23 -1.41 -10.07
CA ALA A 66 -14.81 -1.95 -11.30
C ALA A 66 -16.33 -1.73 -11.42
N HIS A 67 -17.03 -1.50 -10.31
CA HIS A 67 -18.49 -1.29 -10.26
C HIS A 67 -18.86 0.14 -9.87
N LYS A 68 -17.92 1.07 -10.01
CA LYS A 68 -18.12 2.49 -9.71
C LYS A 68 -18.56 3.28 -10.94
#